data_AF-A0A7C7AGE5-F1
#
_entry.id   AF-A0A7C7AGE5-F1
#
_cell.length_a   1.000
_cell.length_b   1.000
_cell.length_c   1.000
_cell.angle_alpha   90.00
_cell.angle_beta   90.00
_cell.angle_gamma   90.00
#
_symmetry.space_group_name_H-M   'P 1'
#
loop_
_entity.id
_entity.type
_entity.pdbx_description
1 polymer ?
#
loop_
_entity_poly.entity_id
_entity_poly.type
_entity_poly.pdbx_seq_one_letter_code
_entity_poly.pdbx_strand_id
1 'polypeptide(L)'
;LIPRLEKIGCKGIVFGSGYARRLPDGASSSFGDYCMQKLIVDVLLPKLEKSRMKVLIEPLHPELCNYLNTIEHAAKICKMCDSPYVGIVADSYNLMYYKKTPEEIAKYASYIWHVHLSESDRRAPGNNPSEDLKRFILALRKAKYKGSISLECQMSDYREYRKNKEMCERLLKD
;
A
#
# COMPACT_ATOMS: atom_id res chain seq x y z
N LEU A 1 15.73 7.15 13.13
CA LEU A 1 15.33 6.71 11.77
C LEU A 1 15.24 7.90 10.80
N ILE A 2 14.39 8.90 11.06
CA ILE A 2 14.13 10.05 10.17
C ILE A 2 15.39 10.74 9.59
N PRO A 3 16.42 11.12 10.38
CA PRO A 3 17.61 11.76 9.82
C PRO A 3 18.39 10.90 8.82
N ARG A 4 18.28 9.56 8.91
CA ARG A 4 18.89 8.63 7.94
C ARG A 4 18.05 8.57 6.66
N LEU A 5 16.72 8.58 6.79
CA LEU A 5 15.79 8.57 5.66
C LEU A 5 15.89 9.85 4.82
N GLU A 6 16.06 11.00 5.47
CA GLU A 6 16.30 12.28 4.79
C GLU A 6 17.57 12.24 3.93
N LYS A 7 18.67 11.69 4.47
CA LYS A 7 19.95 11.58 3.75
C LYS A 7 19.86 10.75 2.48
N ILE A 8 18.96 9.78 2.41
CA ILE A 8 18.75 8.94 1.23
C ILE A 8 17.58 9.44 0.35
N GLY A 9 17.01 10.60 0.67
CA GLY A 9 15.94 11.21 -0.12
C GLY A 9 14.58 10.50 -0.01
N CYS A 10 14.37 9.68 1.02
CA CYS A 10 13.12 8.96 1.22
C CYS A 10 11.94 9.95 1.33
N LYS A 11 10.80 9.59 0.69
CA LYS A 11 9.59 10.44 0.65
C LYS A 11 8.39 9.82 1.33
N GLY A 12 8.46 8.56 1.75
CA GLY A 12 7.35 7.85 2.37
C GLY A 12 7.83 6.73 3.28
N ILE A 13 7.14 6.53 4.40
CA ILE A 13 7.37 5.42 5.32
C ILE A 13 6.10 4.58 5.36
N VAL A 14 6.25 3.29 5.09
CA VAL A 14 5.13 2.34 5.16
C VAL A 14 4.87 1.96 6.60
N PHE A 15 3.61 2.09 7.02
CA PHE A 15 3.09 1.61 8.29
C PHE A 15 2.29 0.32 8.07
N GLY A 16 3.04 -0.76 7.81
CA GLY A 16 2.51 -2.05 7.34
C GLY A 16 2.45 -3.18 8.37
N SER A 17 2.93 -3.00 9.61
CA SER A 17 2.91 -4.10 10.60
C SER A 17 1.49 -4.48 11.01
N GLY A 18 1.05 -5.69 10.66
CA GLY A 18 -0.27 -6.22 11.07
C GLY A 18 -0.35 -6.46 12.57
N TYR A 19 0.69 -7.05 13.17
CA TYR A 19 0.75 -7.33 14.61
C TYR A 19 0.59 -6.06 15.46
N ALA A 20 1.26 -4.96 15.07
CA ALA A 20 1.19 -3.69 15.81
C ALA A 20 -0.18 -2.98 15.70
N ARG A 21 -1.04 -3.42 14.77
CA ARG A 21 -2.34 -2.79 14.48
C ARG A 21 -3.52 -3.73 14.69
N ARG A 22 -3.26 -4.96 15.12
CA ARG A 22 -4.29 -5.94 15.39
C ARG A 22 -5.16 -5.43 16.54
N LEU A 23 -6.46 -5.39 16.30
CA LEU A 23 -7.40 -4.97 17.34
C LEU A 23 -7.53 -6.08 18.39
N PRO A 24 -7.56 -5.72 19.69
CA PRO A 24 -7.91 -6.65 20.75
C PRO A 24 -9.29 -7.26 20.53
N ASP A 25 -9.52 -8.44 21.09
CA ASP A 25 -10.82 -9.10 21.03
C ASP A 25 -11.92 -8.20 21.61
N GLY A 26 -13.03 -8.07 20.89
CA GLY A 26 -14.16 -7.22 21.27
C GLY A 26 -13.99 -5.72 20.96
N ALA A 27 -12.81 -5.26 20.54
CA ALA A 27 -12.63 -3.87 20.12
C ALA A 27 -13.33 -3.60 18.78
N SER A 28 -14.00 -2.45 18.67
CA SER A 28 -14.67 -2.06 17.43
C SER A 28 -13.68 -1.49 16.40
N SER A 29 -14.04 -1.59 15.12
CA SER A 29 -13.29 -0.92 14.06
C SER A 29 -13.21 0.60 14.27
N SER A 30 -14.27 1.23 14.81
CA SER A 30 -14.27 2.67 15.12
C SER A 30 -13.27 3.06 16.21
N PHE A 31 -13.05 2.20 17.22
CA PHE A 31 -11.99 2.40 18.20
C PHE A 31 -10.61 2.33 17.53
N GLY A 32 -10.41 1.34 16.65
CA GLY A 32 -9.21 1.25 15.81
C GLY A 32 -8.96 2.51 14.97
N ASP A 33 -10.01 3.03 14.33
CA ASP A 33 -9.95 4.24 13.51
C ASP A 33 -9.51 5.46 14.33
N TYR A 34 -10.08 5.61 15.53
CA TYR A 34 -9.70 6.68 16.46
C TYR A 34 -8.23 6.55 16.88
N CYS A 35 -7.78 5.36 17.29
CA CYS A 35 -6.40 5.12 17.69
C CYS A 35 -5.41 5.35 16.54
N MET A 36 -5.75 4.90 15.33
CA MET A 36 -4.92 5.08 14.14
C MET A 36 -4.78 6.56 13.78
N GLN A 37 -5.91 7.28 13.72
CA GLN A 37 -5.90 8.72 13.46
C GLN A 37 -5.05 9.45 14.50
N LYS A 38 -5.23 9.15 15.79
CA LYS A 38 -4.47 9.78 16.88
C LYS A 38 -2.97 9.51 16.79
N LEU A 39 -2.58 8.27 16.49
CA LEU A 39 -1.18 7.94 16.24
C LEU A 39 -0.62 8.75 15.07
N ILE A 40 -1.33 8.80 13.95
CA ILE A 40 -0.86 9.52 12.76
C ILE A 40 -0.76 11.02 13.04
N VAL A 41 -1.84 11.65 13.50
CA VAL A 41 -1.95 13.10 13.65
C VAL A 41 -1.11 13.62 14.81
N ASP A 42 -1.21 13.01 15.98
CA ASP A 42 -0.58 13.56 17.19
C ASP A 42 0.90 13.13 17.30
N VAL A 43 1.29 12.02 16.67
CA VAL A 43 2.64 11.43 16.85
C VAL A 43 3.48 11.45 15.58
N LEU A 44 2.96 11.00 14.43
CA LEU A 44 3.75 10.80 13.22
C LEU A 44 3.90 12.09 12.38
N LEU A 45 2.79 12.78 12.09
CA LEU A 45 2.80 14.00 11.28
C LEU A 45 3.77 15.07 11.82
N PRO A 46 3.79 15.42 13.13
CA PRO A 46 4.70 16.45 13.65
C PRO A 46 6.19 16.13 13.41
N LYS A 47 6.53 14.86 13.21
CA LYS A 47 7.89 14.40 12.92
C LYS A 47 8.18 14.34 11.42
N LEU A 48 7.21 13.93 10.60
CA LEU A 48 7.41 13.65 9.18
C LEU A 48 7.20 14.86 8.26
N GLU A 49 6.35 15.81 8.65
CA GLU A 49 6.05 17.00 7.85
C GLU A 49 7.28 17.88 7.65
N LYS A 50 8.10 18.06 8.70
CA LYS A 50 9.37 18.80 8.63
C LYS A 50 10.33 18.22 7.58
N SER A 51 10.32 16.89 7.46
CA SER A 51 11.12 16.14 6.49
C SER A 51 10.41 15.96 5.14
N ARG A 52 9.20 16.51 4.97
CA ARG A 52 8.32 16.34 3.81
C ARG A 52 8.11 14.87 3.42
N MET A 53 8.09 13.98 4.40
CA MET A 53 7.82 12.56 4.21
C MET A 53 6.36 12.26 4.48
N LYS A 54 5.80 11.29 3.75
CA LYS A 54 4.46 10.75 4.01
C LYS A 54 4.52 9.54 4.94
N VAL A 55 3.48 9.36 5.74
CA VAL A 55 3.15 8.05 6.32
C VAL A 55 2.18 7.35 5.38
N LEU A 56 2.44 6.09 5.07
CA LEU A 56 1.65 5.30 4.15
C LEU A 56 0.99 4.16 4.90
N ILE A 57 -0.34 4.13 4.86
CA ILE A 57 -1.15 3.09 5.49
C ILE A 57 -1.27 1.94 4.50
N GLU A 58 -0.98 0.73 4.96
CA GLU A 58 -1.08 -0.47 4.14
C GLU A 58 -2.25 -1.34 4.62
N PRO A 59 -3.30 -1.52 3.79
CA PRO A 59 -4.31 -2.53 4.03
C PRO A 59 -3.70 -3.93 3.89
N LEU A 60 -4.00 -4.81 4.83
CA LEU A 60 -3.43 -6.15 4.87
C LEU A 60 -4.47 -7.23 4.60
N HIS A 61 -4.00 -8.41 4.22
CA HIS A 61 -4.83 -9.61 4.17
C HIS A 61 -5.47 -9.90 5.55
N PRO A 62 -6.74 -10.36 5.62
CA PRO A 62 -7.44 -10.65 6.88
C PRO A 62 -6.72 -11.63 7.81
N GLU A 63 -5.95 -12.56 7.22
CA GLU A 63 -5.16 -13.51 8.01
C GLU A 63 -4.00 -12.83 8.75
N LEU A 64 -3.47 -11.73 8.21
CA LEU A 64 -2.36 -10.98 8.80
C LEU A 64 -2.83 -9.96 9.83
N CYS A 65 -4.02 -9.36 9.63
CA CYS A 65 -4.57 -8.34 10.53
C CYS A 65 -6.09 -8.35 10.46
N ASN A 66 -6.76 -8.25 11.61
CA ASN A 66 -8.23 -8.15 11.70
C ASN A 66 -8.76 -6.71 11.50
N TYR A 67 -7.89 -5.78 11.12
CA TYR A 67 -8.20 -4.36 11.00
C TYR A 67 -7.51 -3.76 9.79
N LEU A 68 -8.24 -2.89 9.08
CA LEU A 68 -7.73 -2.12 7.95
C LEU A 68 -7.24 -3.03 6.83
N ASN A 69 -8.21 -3.61 6.11
CA ASN A 69 -7.95 -4.64 5.10
C ASN A 69 -8.27 -4.23 3.66
N THR A 70 -9.00 -3.12 3.47
CA THR A 70 -9.37 -2.63 2.13
C THR A 70 -8.83 -1.22 1.89
N ILE A 71 -8.71 -0.83 0.61
CA ILE A 71 -8.32 0.53 0.23
C ILE A 71 -9.37 1.52 0.73
N GLU A 72 -10.65 1.17 0.64
CA GLU A 72 -11.75 2.00 1.16
C GLU A 72 -11.58 2.35 2.64
N HIS A 73 -11.23 1.37 3.48
CA HIS A 73 -11.00 1.60 4.90
C HIS A 73 -9.76 2.48 5.12
N ALA A 74 -8.67 2.23 4.41
CA ALA A 74 -7.48 3.08 4.47
C ALA A 74 -7.76 4.52 4.01
N ALA A 75 -8.57 4.70 2.97
CA ALA A 75 -8.98 6.02 2.46
C ALA A 75 -9.84 6.78 3.48
N LYS A 76 -10.70 6.07 4.23
CA LYS A 76 -11.42 6.64 5.38
C LYS A 76 -10.44 7.22 6.41
N ILE A 77 -9.37 6.49 6.76
CA ILE A 77 -8.36 6.99 7.70
C ILE A 77 -7.60 8.20 7.13
N CYS A 78 -7.21 8.15 5.85
CA CYS A 78 -6.57 9.30 5.20
C CYS A 78 -7.45 10.56 5.28
N LYS A 79 -8.76 10.41 5.01
CA LYS A 79 -9.74 11.50 5.13
C LYS A 79 -9.90 11.98 6.57
N MET A 80 -9.91 11.08 7.56
CA MET A 80 -9.96 11.45 8.98
C MET A 80 -8.74 12.24 9.42
N CYS A 81 -7.55 11.92 8.89
CA CYS A 81 -6.32 12.64 9.23
C CYS A 81 -6.21 14.01 8.55
N ASP A 82 -6.92 14.22 7.44
CA ASP A 82 -6.99 15.47 6.67
C ASP A 82 -5.62 16.13 6.42
N SER A 83 -4.64 15.32 6.02
CA SER A 83 -3.27 15.80 5.76
C SER A 83 -2.73 15.26 4.45
N PRO A 84 -2.05 16.09 3.63
CA PRO A 84 -1.41 15.64 2.41
C PRO A 84 -0.21 14.73 2.67
N TYR A 85 0.24 14.59 3.92
CA TYR A 85 1.34 13.70 4.30
C TYR A 85 0.87 12.31 4.75
N VAL A 86 -0.40 11.97 4.52
CA VAL A 86 -0.94 10.63 4.69
C VAL A 86 -1.32 10.06 3.33
N GLY A 87 -0.97 8.80 3.08
CA GLY A 87 -1.31 8.10 1.84
C GLY A 87 -1.48 6.60 2.05
N ILE A 88 -1.70 5.88 0.97
CA ILE A 88 -1.96 4.43 0.97
C ILE A 88 -0.86 3.70 0.20
N VAL A 89 -0.44 2.55 0.73
CA VAL A 89 0.22 1.51 -0.07
C VAL A 89 -0.84 0.54 -0.56
N ALA A 90 -0.92 0.34 -1.87
CA ALA A 90 -1.75 -0.73 -2.43
C ALA A 90 -0.86 -1.94 -2.76
N ASP A 91 -0.84 -2.94 -1.87
CA ASP A 91 -0.14 -4.21 -2.09
C ASP A 91 -1.08 -5.24 -2.76
N SER A 92 -0.72 -5.71 -3.95
CA SER A 92 -1.51 -6.68 -4.69
C SER A 92 -1.69 -8.00 -3.94
N TYR A 93 -0.69 -8.48 -3.19
CA TYR A 93 -0.84 -9.71 -2.40
C TYR A 93 -1.98 -9.58 -1.39
N ASN A 94 -2.00 -8.46 -0.66
CA ASN A 94 -3.00 -8.23 0.38
C ASN A 94 -4.39 -7.97 -0.20
N LEU A 95 -4.45 -7.28 -1.34
CA LEU A 95 -5.70 -6.71 -1.85
C LEU A 95 -6.40 -7.56 -2.92
N MET A 96 -5.70 -8.42 -3.66
CA MET A 96 -6.34 -9.31 -4.65
C MET A 96 -7.32 -10.31 -4.02
N TYR A 97 -7.23 -10.54 -2.71
CA TYR A 97 -8.23 -11.28 -1.94
C TYR A 97 -9.64 -10.69 -2.09
N TYR A 98 -9.76 -9.36 -2.22
CA TYR A 98 -11.03 -8.68 -2.37
C TYR A 98 -11.36 -8.43 -3.84
N LYS A 99 -12.46 -9.02 -4.32
CA LYS A 99 -12.95 -8.85 -5.71
C LYS A 99 -13.20 -7.39 -6.11
N LYS A 100 -13.51 -6.52 -5.14
CA LYS A 100 -13.80 -5.08 -5.33
C LYS A 100 -12.56 -4.18 -5.44
N THR A 101 -11.36 -4.75 -5.32
CA THR A 101 -10.11 -3.99 -5.32
C THR A 101 -9.91 -3.14 -6.57
N PRO A 102 -10.17 -3.62 -7.81
CA PRO A 102 -10.07 -2.78 -9.00
C PRO A 102 -10.96 -1.52 -8.94
N GLU A 103 -12.18 -1.64 -8.45
CA GLU A 103 -13.12 -0.53 -8.28
C GLU A 103 -12.64 0.45 -7.19
N GLU A 104 -12.12 -0.08 -6.08
CA GLU A 104 -11.55 0.75 -5.01
C GLU A 104 -10.31 1.51 -5.46
N ILE A 105 -9.42 0.89 -6.26
CA ILE A 105 -8.28 1.58 -6.87
C ILE A 105 -8.76 2.76 -7.71
N ALA A 106 -9.75 2.55 -8.58
CA ALA A 106 -10.29 3.61 -9.42
C ALA A 106 -10.91 4.75 -8.59
N LYS A 107 -11.66 4.41 -7.53
CA LYS A 107 -12.37 5.38 -6.68
C LYS A 107 -11.44 6.17 -5.77
N TYR A 108 -10.38 5.55 -5.25
CA TYR A 108 -9.51 6.13 -4.22
C TYR A 108 -8.07 6.38 -4.71
N ALA A 109 -7.86 6.41 -6.03
CA ALA A 109 -6.56 6.58 -6.68
C ALA A 109 -5.74 7.76 -6.14
N SER A 110 -6.39 8.87 -5.79
CA SER A 110 -5.74 10.09 -5.27
C SER A 110 -5.05 9.88 -3.91
N TYR A 111 -5.45 8.87 -3.14
CA TYR A 111 -4.81 8.51 -1.87
C TYR A 111 -3.69 7.49 -2.03
N ILE A 112 -3.68 6.72 -3.12
CA ILE A 112 -2.65 5.70 -3.38
C ILE A 112 -1.35 6.40 -3.77
N TRP A 113 -0.31 6.18 -2.97
CA TRP A 113 0.99 6.84 -3.14
C TRP A 113 2.11 5.87 -3.50
N HIS A 114 2.01 4.62 -3.02
CA HIS A 114 2.92 3.53 -3.39
C HIS A 114 2.13 2.27 -3.72
N VAL A 115 2.74 1.38 -4.51
CA VAL A 115 2.17 0.09 -4.87
C VAL A 115 3.23 -0.98 -4.68
N HIS A 116 2.85 -2.09 -4.05
CA HIS A 116 3.63 -3.33 -4.08
C HIS A 116 2.97 -4.30 -5.06
N LEU A 117 3.78 -4.97 -5.87
CA LEU A 117 3.31 -6.02 -6.78
C LEU A 117 3.97 -7.36 -6.46
N SER A 118 3.12 -8.37 -6.33
CA SER A 118 3.45 -9.79 -6.32
C SER A 118 2.23 -10.61 -6.69
N GLU A 119 2.44 -11.90 -6.96
CA GLU A 119 1.34 -12.86 -7.00
C GLU A 119 0.75 -13.10 -5.61
N SER A 120 -0.42 -13.75 -5.56
CA SER A 120 -1.13 -14.08 -4.31
C SER A 120 -0.38 -15.07 -3.41
N ASP A 121 0.66 -15.71 -3.92
CA ASP A 121 1.56 -16.62 -3.19
C ASP A 121 2.94 -15.98 -2.92
N ARG A 122 3.05 -14.65 -3.00
CA ARG A 122 4.29 -13.86 -2.83
C ARG A 122 5.41 -14.17 -3.81
N ARG A 123 5.15 -14.95 -4.88
CA ARG A 123 6.10 -15.08 -5.99
C ARG A 123 6.08 -13.84 -6.88
N ALA A 124 7.15 -13.68 -7.65
CA ALA A 124 7.22 -12.66 -8.67
C ALA A 124 6.20 -12.93 -9.80
N PRO A 125 5.69 -11.90 -10.49
CA PRO A 125 4.67 -12.05 -11.55
C PRO A 125 5.03 -13.02 -12.69
N GLY A 126 6.32 -13.20 -12.95
CA GLY A 126 6.85 -14.07 -13.99
C GLY A 126 6.48 -13.65 -15.40
N ASN A 127 6.53 -14.61 -16.34
CA ASN A 127 6.20 -14.38 -17.75
C ASN A 127 4.71 -14.49 -18.08
N ASN A 128 3.91 -15.04 -17.17
CA ASN A 128 2.47 -15.10 -17.33
C ASN A 128 1.80 -14.80 -15.98
N PRO A 129 1.66 -13.51 -15.64
CA PRO A 129 1.00 -13.10 -14.41
C PRO A 129 -0.43 -13.62 -14.34
N SER A 130 -0.92 -13.86 -13.13
CA SER A 130 -2.31 -14.26 -12.90
C SER A 130 -3.30 -13.23 -13.45
N GLU A 131 -4.52 -13.68 -13.72
CA GLU A 131 -5.59 -12.81 -14.19
C GLU A 131 -5.95 -11.73 -13.14
N ASP A 132 -5.90 -12.08 -11.85
CA ASP A 132 -6.16 -11.13 -10.78
C ASP A 132 -5.08 -10.03 -10.71
N LEU A 133 -3.81 -10.39 -10.88
CA LEU A 133 -2.72 -9.41 -10.92
C LEU A 133 -2.84 -8.51 -12.17
N LYS A 134 -3.21 -9.08 -13.32
CA LYS A 134 -3.49 -8.31 -14.54
C LYS A 134 -4.63 -7.31 -14.31
N ARG A 135 -5.72 -7.71 -13.64
CA ARG A 135 -6.85 -6.81 -13.29
C ARG A 135 -6.43 -5.70 -12.33
N PHE A 136 -5.61 -6.02 -11.34
CA PHE A 136 -5.06 -5.05 -10.40
C PHE A 136 -4.22 -3.99 -11.13
N ILE A 137 -3.28 -4.42 -11.97
CA ILE A 137 -2.43 -3.52 -12.77
C ILE A 137 -3.26 -2.71 -13.77
N LEU A 138 -4.26 -3.33 -14.42
CA LEU A 138 -5.18 -2.62 -15.32
C LEU A 138 -5.96 -1.51 -14.60
N ALA A 139 -6.37 -1.74 -13.35
CA ALA A 139 -7.04 -0.72 -12.54
C ALA A 139 -6.11 0.46 -12.25
N LEU A 140 -4.86 0.21 -11.86
CA LEU A 140 -3.85 1.25 -11.68
C LEU A 140 -3.60 2.04 -12.97
N ARG A 141 -3.52 1.35 -14.11
CA ARG A 141 -3.36 1.96 -15.43
C ARG A 141 -4.54 2.86 -15.78
N LYS A 142 -5.77 2.36 -15.64
CA LYS A 142 -7.01 3.15 -15.88
C LYS A 142 -7.13 4.35 -14.93
N ALA A 143 -6.68 4.21 -13.69
CA ALA A 143 -6.59 5.28 -12.71
C ALA A 143 -5.45 6.27 -13.00
N LYS A 144 -4.67 6.05 -14.07
CA LYS A 144 -3.50 6.85 -14.47
C LYS A 144 -2.50 7.01 -13.32
N TYR A 145 -2.32 5.98 -12.50
CA TYR A 145 -1.38 6.00 -11.40
C TYR A 145 0.05 6.28 -11.90
N LYS A 146 0.71 7.28 -11.31
CA LYS A 146 2.09 7.70 -11.64
C LYS A 146 3.04 7.62 -10.44
N GLY A 147 2.60 7.04 -9.34
CA GLY A 147 3.42 6.88 -8.14
C GLY A 147 4.46 5.77 -8.31
N SER A 148 5.21 5.54 -7.24
CA SER A 148 6.25 4.52 -7.23
C SER A 148 5.66 3.11 -7.11
N ILE A 149 6.36 2.12 -7.67
CA ILE A 149 5.98 0.71 -7.62
C ILE A 149 7.22 -0.08 -7.22
N SER A 150 7.06 -1.03 -6.29
CA SER A 150 8.08 -2.01 -5.95
C SER A 150 7.55 -3.43 -6.15
N LEU A 151 8.46 -4.36 -6.44
CA LEU A 151 8.16 -5.79 -6.46
C LEU A 151 8.46 -6.34 -5.06
N GLU A 152 7.42 -6.64 -4.28
CA GLU A 152 7.55 -7.17 -2.92
C GLU A 152 7.29 -8.69 -2.93
N CYS A 153 8.24 -9.40 -3.53
CA CYS A 153 8.14 -10.82 -3.76
C CYS A 153 9.49 -11.51 -3.63
N GLN A 154 9.47 -12.83 -3.49
CA GLN A 154 10.70 -13.62 -3.51
C GLN A 154 11.28 -13.64 -4.92
N MET A 155 12.56 -13.31 -5.02
CA MET A 155 13.36 -13.37 -6.24
C MET A 155 14.74 -13.89 -5.89
N SER A 156 15.28 -14.74 -6.76
CA SER A 156 16.58 -15.39 -6.60
C SER A 156 17.75 -14.44 -6.83
N ASP A 157 17.64 -13.56 -7.84
CA ASP A 157 18.69 -12.61 -8.20
C ASP A 157 18.19 -11.37 -8.95
N TYR A 158 19.12 -10.48 -9.28
CA TYR A 158 18.84 -9.24 -10.01
C TYR A 158 18.38 -9.45 -11.47
N ARG A 159 18.71 -10.59 -12.10
CA ARG A 159 18.25 -10.91 -13.46
C ARG A 159 16.77 -11.25 -13.45
N GLU A 160 16.32 -11.98 -12.44
CA GLU A 160 14.90 -12.26 -12.21
C GLU A 160 14.12 -10.96 -11.95
N TYR A 161 14.66 -10.08 -11.10
CA TYR A 161 14.06 -8.76 -10.87
C TYR A 161 13.86 -7.98 -12.17
N ARG A 162 14.89 -7.89 -13.03
CA ARG A 162 14.80 -7.15 -14.31
C ARG A 162 13.69 -7.68 -15.21
N LYS A 163 13.60 -9.01 -15.37
CA LYS A 163 12.54 -9.64 -16.19
C LYS A 163 11.14 -9.33 -15.66
N ASN A 164 10.95 -9.42 -14.34
CA ASN A 164 9.66 -9.13 -13.70
C ASN A 164 9.30 -7.65 -13.80
N LYS A 165 10.28 -6.75 -13.60
CA LYS A 165 10.11 -5.32 -13.80
C LYS A 165 9.65 -5.02 -15.22
N GLU A 166 10.33 -5.55 -16.22
CA GLU A 166 9.97 -5.36 -17.64
C GLU A 166 8.56 -5.88 -17.95
N MET A 167 8.18 -7.04 -17.38
CA MET A 167 6.81 -7.56 -17.52
C MET A 167 5.78 -6.60 -16.95
N CYS A 168 5.95 -6.15 -15.70
CA CYS A 168 5.03 -5.20 -15.08
C CYS A 168 4.98 -3.86 -15.84
N GLU A 169 6.12 -3.35 -16.31
CA GLU A 169 6.17 -2.15 -17.13
C GLU A 169 5.40 -2.29 -18.44
N ARG A 170 5.39 -3.48 -19.08
CA ARG A 170 4.55 -3.73 -20.25
C ARG A 170 3.06 -3.71 -19.92
N LEU A 171 2.65 -4.28 -18.78
CA LEU A 171 1.24 -4.27 -18.36
C LEU A 171 0.75 -2.89 -17.93
N LEU A 172 1.65 -2.03 -17.44
CA LEU A 172 1.36 -0.65 -17.05
C LEU A 172 1.37 0.33 -18.24
N LYS A 173 2.00 -0.03 -19.34
CA LYS A 173 1.95 0.72 -20.61
C LYS A 173 0.58 0.54 -21.27
N ASP A 174 0.17 1.53 -22.05
CA ASP A 174 -1.10 1.52 -22.81
C ASP A 174 -1.09 0.46 -23.91
#